data_AF-A0AAW2Y336-F1
#
_entry.id   AF-A0AAW2Y336-F1
#
_cell.length_a   1.000
_cell.length_b   1.000
_cell.length_c   1.000
_cell.angle_alpha   90.00
_cell.angle_beta   90.00
_cell.angle_gamma   90.00
#
_symmetry.space_group_name_H-M   'P 1'
#
loop_
_entity.id
_entity.type
_entity.pdbx_description
1 polymer ?
#
loop_
_entity_poly.entity_id
_entity_poly.type
_entity_poly.pdbx_seq_one_letter_code
_entity_poly.pdbx_strand_id
1 'polypeptide(L)'
;MYAEANCIWLMWLLCLSTLIAPFIQVQDLLLEGLESVAETLIEGLSRVKKCSDEGRALMSLDLQVLINGLKHFVSIDVRPKLQIVETYIKAYYLPETEYVHWSRAHPEYSKSQIVGLINLVASMKGWKRKTRFLAYFIMMRMVVILSVSVTYVLAAAPFLYRVMDAPRPGFKF
;
A
#
# COMPACT_ATOMS: atom_id res chain seq x y z
N MET A 1 26.27 -49.30 -9.29
CA MET A 1 25.60 -49.07 -7.98
C MET A 1 25.62 -47.58 -7.55
N TYR A 2 25.36 -46.63 -8.45
CA TYR A 2 25.29 -45.18 -8.12
C TYR A 2 23.89 -44.56 -8.34
N ALA A 3 22.92 -45.33 -8.84
CA ALA A 3 21.59 -44.83 -9.15
C ALA A 3 20.67 -44.72 -7.92
N GLU A 4 20.87 -45.54 -6.88
CA GLU A 4 19.96 -45.58 -5.73
C GLU A 4 20.18 -44.45 -4.72
N ALA A 5 21.40 -43.89 -4.63
CA ALA A 5 21.70 -42.79 -3.71
C ALA A 5 21.04 -41.46 -4.14
N ASN A 6 20.83 -41.24 -5.45
CA ASN A 6 20.21 -40.01 -5.96
C ASN A 6 18.69 -39.98 -5.77
N CYS A 7 18.03 -41.14 -5.79
CA CYS A 7 16.57 -41.23 -5.62
C CYS A 7 16.12 -40.90 -4.19
N ILE A 8 16.93 -41.23 -3.17
CA ILE A 8 16.60 -40.94 -1.77
C ILE A 8 16.67 -39.42 -1.51
N TRP A 9 17.68 -38.73 -2.04
CA TRP A 9 17.78 -37.27 -1.96
C TRP A 9 16.65 -36.57 -2.71
N LEU A 10 16.28 -37.02 -3.91
CA LEU A 10 15.14 -36.50 -4.66
C LEU A 10 13.81 -36.73 -3.94
N MET A 11 13.64 -37.88 -3.28
CA MET A 11 12.43 -38.19 -2.50
C MET A 11 12.33 -37.35 -1.22
N TRP A 12 13.47 -37.04 -0.57
CA TRP A 12 13.51 -36.08 0.54
C TRP A 12 13.26 -34.64 0.07
N LEU A 13 13.81 -34.21 -1.07
CA LEU A 13 13.56 -32.89 -1.65
C LEU A 13 12.10 -32.72 -2.08
N LEU A 14 11.49 -33.75 -2.68
CA LEU A 14 10.08 -33.75 -3.04
C LEU A 14 9.18 -33.75 -1.81
N CYS A 15 9.47 -34.56 -0.79
CA CYS A 15 8.72 -34.60 0.47
C CYS A 15 8.86 -33.30 1.27
N LEU A 16 10.05 -32.70 1.26
CA LEU A 16 10.31 -31.39 1.84
C LEU A 16 9.56 -30.30 1.06
N SER A 17 9.50 -30.37 -0.27
CA SER A 17 8.74 -29.40 -1.08
C SER A 17 7.22 -29.54 -0.90
N THR A 18 6.68 -30.75 -0.72
CA THR A 18 5.25 -30.98 -0.46
C THR A 18 4.83 -30.65 0.97
N LEU A 19 5.75 -30.70 1.95
CA LEU A 19 5.50 -30.24 3.32
C LEU A 19 5.68 -28.72 3.48
N ILE A 20 6.60 -28.11 2.72
CA ILE A 20 6.85 -26.66 2.76
C ILE A 20 5.80 -25.89 1.93
N ALA A 21 5.34 -26.42 0.80
CA ALA A 21 4.34 -25.76 -0.05
C ALA A 21 3.04 -25.34 0.67
N PRO A 22 2.38 -26.18 1.49
CA PRO A 22 1.18 -25.77 2.21
C PRO A 22 1.48 -24.74 3.31
N PHE A 23 2.68 -24.79 3.91
CA PHE A 23 3.10 -23.80 4.89
C PHE A 23 3.29 -22.41 4.26
N ILE A 24 3.92 -22.34 3.08
CA ILE A 24 4.08 -21.08 2.31
C ILE A 24 2.71 -20.55 1.87
N GLN A 25 1.82 -21.40 1.34
CA GLN A 25 0.48 -20.98 0.92
C GLN A 25 -0.36 -20.38 2.05
N VAL A 26 -0.30 -20.96 3.25
CA VAL A 26 -1.01 -20.43 4.42
C VAL A 26 -0.42 -19.08 4.85
N GLN A 27 0.90 -18.92 4.79
CA GLN A 27 1.54 -17.64 5.08
C GLN A 27 1.17 -16.55 4.06
N ASP A 28 1.15 -16.88 2.77
CA ASP A 28 0.78 -15.94 1.72
C ASP A 28 -0.67 -15.49 1.87
N LEU A 29 -1.59 -16.41 2.15
CA LEU A 29 -3.00 -16.09 2.40
C LEU A 29 -3.20 -15.21 3.64
N LEU A 30 -2.43 -15.46 4.71
CA LEU A 30 -2.45 -14.61 5.91
C LEU A 30 -1.89 -13.21 5.61
N LEU A 31 -0.86 -13.12 4.76
CA LEU A 31 -0.29 -11.83 4.33
C LEU A 31 -1.31 -11.00 3.54
N GLU A 32 -1.96 -11.62 2.55
CA GLU A 32 -3.02 -10.99 1.75
C GLU A 32 -4.20 -10.55 2.63
N GLY A 33 -4.58 -11.38 3.60
CA GLY A 33 -5.61 -11.04 4.58
C GLY A 33 -5.27 -9.81 5.41
N LEU A 34 -4.01 -9.66 5.84
CA LEU A 34 -3.55 -8.50 6.59
C LEU A 34 -3.56 -7.21 5.77
N GLU A 35 -3.20 -7.28 4.49
CA GLU A 35 -3.29 -6.14 3.57
C GLU A 35 -4.74 -5.71 3.37
N SER A 36 -5.65 -6.68 3.16
CA SER A 36 -7.08 -6.41 3.05
C SER A 36 -7.68 -5.76 4.30
N VAL A 37 -7.26 -6.21 5.50
CA VAL A 37 -7.65 -5.59 6.77
C VAL A 37 -7.14 -4.14 6.85
N ALA A 38 -5.88 -3.90 6.47
CA ALA A 38 -5.30 -2.55 6.48
C ALA A 38 -6.06 -1.60 5.54
N GLU A 39 -6.35 -2.04 4.32
CA GLU A 39 -7.12 -1.27 3.34
C GLU A 39 -8.54 -0.96 3.84
N THR A 40 -9.23 -1.96 4.39
CA THR A 40 -10.58 -1.81 4.94
C THR A 40 -10.61 -0.82 6.12
N LEU A 41 -9.60 -0.86 6.99
CA LEU A 41 -9.47 0.07 8.11
C LEU A 41 -9.28 1.50 7.62
N ILE A 42 -8.38 1.74 6.65
CA ILE A 42 -8.14 3.08 6.10
C ILE A 42 -9.38 3.59 5.38
N GLU A 43 -10.05 2.75 4.60
CA GLU A 43 -11.29 3.11 3.92
C GLU A 43 -12.38 3.50 4.93
N GLY A 44 -12.52 2.75 6.02
CA GLY A 44 -13.42 3.07 7.13
C GLY A 44 -13.08 4.39 7.80
N LEU A 45 -11.81 4.62 8.14
CA LEU A 45 -11.33 5.87 8.74
C LEU A 45 -11.53 7.08 7.84
N SER A 46 -11.39 6.91 6.51
CA SER A 46 -11.60 8.00 5.54
C SER A 46 -13.05 8.52 5.48
N ARG A 47 -14.02 7.67 5.86
CA ARG A 47 -15.46 7.97 5.81
C ARG A 47 -16.00 8.56 7.11
N VAL A 48 -15.18 8.57 8.16
CA VAL A 48 -15.53 9.18 9.45
C VAL A 48 -15.81 10.66 9.26
N LYS A 49 -16.94 11.15 9.80
CA LYS A 49 -17.38 12.55 9.64
C LYS A 49 -16.94 13.49 10.77
N LYS A 50 -16.64 12.93 11.95
CA LYS A 50 -16.22 13.65 13.15
C LYS A 50 -15.20 12.79 13.89
N CYS A 51 -14.10 13.39 14.32
CA CYS A 51 -13.06 12.68 15.06
C CYS A 51 -12.49 13.60 16.14
N SER A 52 -12.88 13.37 17.40
CA SER A 52 -12.35 14.12 18.55
C SER A 52 -10.94 13.65 18.90
N ASP A 53 -10.25 14.41 19.75
CA ASP A 53 -8.88 14.10 20.15
C ASP A 53 -8.83 12.78 20.95
N GLU A 54 -9.84 12.54 21.79
CA GLU A 54 -10.06 11.30 22.52
C GLU A 54 -10.37 10.14 21.56
N GLY A 55 -11.19 10.38 20.54
CA GLY A 55 -11.52 9.38 19.52
C GLY A 55 -10.28 8.90 18.75
N ARG A 56 -9.34 9.81 18.45
CA ARG A 56 -8.07 9.46 17.78
C ARG A 56 -7.12 8.64 18.68
N ALA A 57 -7.10 8.96 19.97
CA ALA A 57 -6.34 8.18 20.94
C ALA A 57 -6.89 6.74 21.04
N LEU A 58 -8.22 6.60 21.04
CA LEU A 58 -8.87 5.28 21.01
C LEU A 58 -8.59 4.52 19.71
N MET A 59 -8.64 5.16 18.54
CA MET A 59 -8.28 4.50 17.26
C MET A 59 -6.85 3.95 17.27
N SER A 60 -5.92 4.70 17.88
CA SER A 60 -4.53 4.26 18.03
C SER A 60 -4.41 3.07 18.99
N LEU A 61 -5.18 3.08 20.07
CA LEU A 61 -5.23 1.99 21.05
C LEU A 61 -5.84 0.73 20.43
N ASP A 62 -6.95 0.86 19.70
CA ASP A 62 -7.63 -0.24 19.02
C ASP A 62 -6.68 -0.90 18.00
N LEU A 63 -5.92 -0.10 17.24
CA LEU A 63 -4.90 -0.62 16.33
C LEU A 63 -3.80 -1.39 17.07
N GLN A 64 -3.36 -0.92 18.24
CA GLN A 64 -2.36 -1.64 19.05
C GLN A 64 -2.90 -2.97 19.58
N VAL A 65 -4.15 -2.98 20.06
CA VAL A 65 -4.83 -4.20 20.53
C VAL A 65 -4.97 -5.19 19.37
N LEU A 66 -5.36 -4.72 18.19
CA LEU A 66 -5.43 -5.54 16.98
C LEU A 66 -4.08 -6.13 16.60
N ILE A 67 -3.01 -5.32 16.55
CA ILE A 67 -1.65 -5.78 16.25
C ILE A 67 -1.20 -6.84 17.26
N ASN A 68 -1.45 -6.62 18.55
CA ASN A 68 -1.06 -7.56 19.58
C ASN A 68 -1.86 -8.86 19.50
N GLY A 69 -3.17 -8.79 19.25
CA GLY A 69 -4.00 -9.96 18.98
C GLY A 69 -3.47 -10.75 17.79
N LEU A 70 -3.23 -10.10 16.65
CA LEU A 70 -2.76 -10.74 15.42
C LEU A 70 -1.38 -11.40 15.57
N LYS A 71 -0.47 -10.82 16.38
CA LYS A 71 0.83 -11.46 16.69
C LYS A 71 0.70 -12.80 17.40
N HIS A 72 -0.40 -13.04 18.13
CA HIS A 72 -0.64 -14.35 18.75
C HIS A 72 -1.14 -15.40 17.75
N PHE A 73 -1.72 -14.97 16.64
CA PHE A 73 -2.26 -15.85 15.60
C PHE A 73 -1.28 -16.09 14.44
N VAL A 74 -0.44 -15.10 14.13
CA VAL A 74 0.46 -15.12 12.98
C VAL A 74 1.90 -15.03 13.47
N SER A 75 2.75 -15.98 13.04
CA SER A 75 4.18 -16.02 13.35
C SER A 75 5.03 -15.04 12.54
N ILE A 76 4.40 -14.30 11.64
CA ILE A 76 5.01 -13.29 10.76
C ILE A 76 4.90 -11.91 11.40
N ASP A 77 5.88 -11.03 11.15
CA ASP A 77 5.80 -9.66 11.64
C ASP A 77 4.64 -8.91 10.98
N VAL A 78 3.58 -8.70 11.75
CA VAL A 78 2.34 -8.02 11.36
C VAL A 78 2.52 -6.50 11.28
N ARG A 79 3.54 -5.94 11.96
CA ARG A 79 3.71 -4.48 12.09
C ARG A 79 3.90 -3.78 10.75
N PRO A 80 4.76 -4.24 9.82
CA PRO A 80 5.00 -3.52 8.56
C PRO A 80 3.73 -3.39 7.72
N LYS A 81 2.84 -4.39 7.78
CA LYS A 81 1.57 -4.40 7.03
C LYS A 81 0.53 -3.46 7.61
N LEU A 82 0.49 -3.32 8.94
CA LEU A 82 -0.44 -2.41 9.64
C LEU A 82 0.15 -1.01 9.88
N GLN A 83 1.44 -0.80 9.59
CA GLN A 83 2.10 0.50 9.71
C GLN A 83 1.47 1.57 8.82
N ILE A 84 0.89 1.18 7.67
CA ILE A 84 0.12 2.08 6.82
C ILE A 84 -1.10 2.65 7.56
N VAL A 85 -1.82 1.82 8.32
CA VAL A 85 -2.94 2.31 9.16
C VAL A 85 -2.43 3.22 10.27
N GLU A 86 -1.34 2.84 10.93
CA GLU A 86 -0.74 3.64 12.01
C GLU A 86 -0.31 5.03 11.50
N THR A 87 0.32 5.08 10.33
CA THR A 87 0.77 6.31 9.68
C THR A 87 -0.40 7.19 9.30
N TYR A 88 -1.50 6.60 8.81
CA TYR A 88 -2.75 7.32 8.53
C TYR A 88 -3.36 7.94 9.80
N ILE A 89 -3.39 7.20 10.93
CA ILE A 89 -3.91 7.73 12.20
C ILE A 89 -3.01 8.87 12.72
N LYS A 90 -1.69 8.73 12.62
CA LYS A 90 -0.74 9.79 12.98
C LYS A 90 -0.91 11.04 12.13
N ALA A 91 -1.35 10.89 10.88
CA ALA A 91 -1.55 12.01 9.98
C ALA A 91 -2.59 13.01 10.49
N TYR A 92 -3.59 12.61 11.29
CA TYR A 92 -4.54 13.54 11.92
C TYR A 92 -3.88 14.59 12.83
N TYR A 93 -2.71 14.27 13.38
CA TYR A 93 -1.97 15.17 14.28
C TYR A 93 -1.07 16.16 13.53
N LEU A 94 -0.87 15.97 12.22
CA LEU A 94 0.00 16.83 11.43
C LEU A 94 -0.49 18.28 11.42
N PRO A 95 0.45 19.24 11.36
CA PRO A 95 0.12 20.63 11.13
C PRO A 95 -0.31 20.83 9.67
N GLU A 96 -1.10 21.88 9.47
CA GLU A 96 -1.67 22.27 8.17
C GLU A 96 -0.64 22.35 7.03
N THR A 97 0.57 22.81 7.34
CA THR A 97 1.67 23.01 6.40
C THR A 97 2.28 21.71 5.88
N GLU A 98 2.17 20.62 6.64
CA GLU A 98 2.85 19.36 6.35
C GLU A 98 2.03 18.41 5.48
N TYR A 99 0.71 18.59 5.35
CA TYR A 99 -0.15 17.73 4.54
C TYR A 99 0.26 17.66 3.05
N VAL A 100 0.84 18.75 2.53
CA VAL A 100 1.41 18.77 1.16
C VAL A 100 2.56 17.80 1.03
N HIS A 101 3.48 17.80 2.00
CA HIS A 101 4.62 16.90 1.98
C HIS A 101 4.18 15.47 2.26
N TRP A 102 3.33 15.28 3.27
CA TRP A 102 2.87 13.96 3.69
C TRP A 102 2.15 13.23 2.55
N SER A 103 1.22 13.89 1.85
CA SER A 103 0.55 13.28 0.70
C SER A 103 1.52 12.83 -0.40
N ARG A 104 2.58 13.60 -0.67
CA ARG A 104 3.61 13.24 -1.66
C ARG A 104 4.51 12.10 -1.21
N ALA A 105 4.82 12.03 0.09
CA ALA A 105 5.63 10.98 0.68
C ALA A 105 4.88 9.64 0.76
N HIS A 106 3.54 9.68 0.68
CA HIS A 106 2.69 8.51 0.84
C HIS A 106 1.76 8.25 -0.36
N PRO A 107 2.29 7.81 -1.52
CA PRO A 107 1.50 7.48 -2.70
C PRO A 107 0.62 6.22 -2.55
N GLU A 108 0.82 5.43 -1.50
CA GLU A 108 0.04 4.23 -1.19
C GLU A 108 -1.41 4.51 -0.83
N TYR A 109 -1.75 5.72 -0.38
CA TYR A 109 -3.13 6.07 -0.05
C TYR A 109 -3.89 6.56 -1.29
N SER A 110 -5.16 6.19 -1.36
CA SER A 110 -6.03 6.66 -2.42
C SER A 110 -6.37 8.15 -2.27
N LYS A 111 -6.70 8.80 -3.39
CA LYS A 111 -7.08 10.22 -3.40
C LYS A 111 -8.29 10.51 -2.51
N SER A 112 -9.26 9.59 -2.46
CA SER A 112 -10.44 9.71 -1.60
C SER A 112 -10.06 9.63 -0.13
N GLN A 113 -9.13 8.75 0.24
CA GLN A 113 -8.64 8.62 1.61
C GLN A 113 -7.92 9.90 2.07
N ILE A 114 -6.97 10.40 1.27
CA ILE A 114 -6.25 11.65 1.58
C ILE A 114 -7.23 12.83 1.72
N VAL A 115 -8.27 12.90 0.88
CA VAL A 115 -9.25 13.98 0.97
C VAL A 115 -10.24 13.82 2.11
N GLY A 116 -10.63 12.60 2.45
CA GLY A 116 -11.40 12.32 3.66
C GLY A 116 -10.66 12.83 4.90
N LEU A 117 -9.39 12.48 5.02
CA LEU A 117 -8.49 12.95 6.08
C LEU A 117 -8.43 14.48 6.14
N ILE A 118 -8.05 15.14 5.03
CA ILE A 118 -7.87 16.59 5.02
C ILE A 118 -9.18 17.33 5.28
N ASN A 119 -10.30 16.90 4.68
CA ASN A 119 -11.60 17.52 4.91
C ASN A 119 -12.01 17.43 6.39
N LEU A 120 -11.79 16.27 7.01
CA LEU A 120 -12.11 16.09 8.42
C LEU A 120 -11.25 17.00 9.31
N VAL A 121 -9.92 17.01 9.10
CA VAL A 121 -9.01 17.86 9.89
C VAL A 121 -9.30 19.34 9.66
N ALA A 122 -9.57 19.75 8.42
CA ALA A 122 -9.89 21.13 8.08
C ALA A 122 -11.24 21.59 8.66
N SER A 123 -12.16 20.67 8.89
CA SER A 123 -13.43 20.93 9.58
C SER A 123 -13.20 21.07 11.09
N MET A 124 -12.47 20.14 11.70
CA MET A 124 -12.20 20.11 13.14
C MET A 124 -11.33 21.28 13.61
N LYS A 125 -10.25 21.59 12.88
CA LYS A 125 -9.30 22.66 13.20
C LYS A 125 -9.72 24.04 12.65
N GLY A 126 -10.90 24.14 12.01
CA GLY A 126 -11.43 25.41 11.50
C GLY A 126 -10.56 26.11 10.46
N TRP A 127 -9.96 25.35 9.52
CA TRP A 127 -9.03 25.90 8.53
C TRP A 127 -9.66 27.01 7.70
N LYS A 128 -8.89 28.09 7.48
CA LYS A 128 -9.32 29.23 6.66
C LYS A 128 -9.50 28.82 5.20
N ARG A 129 -10.40 29.50 4.48
CA ARG A 129 -10.77 29.18 3.08
C ARG A 129 -9.55 29.04 2.15
N LYS A 130 -8.52 29.89 2.32
CA LYS A 130 -7.26 29.87 1.55
C LYS A 130 -6.50 28.55 1.69
N THR A 131 -6.48 27.94 2.87
CA THR A 131 -5.77 26.68 3.06
C THR A 131 -6.55 25.49 2.51
N ARG A 132 -7.88 25.52 2.60
CA ARG A 132 -8.72 24.54 1.91
C ARG A 132 -8.44 24.55 0.40
N PHE A 133 -8.28 25.72 -0.21
CA PHE A 133 -7.85 25.84 -1.61
C PHE A 133 -6.48 25.22 -1.87
N LEU A 134 -5.49 25.43 -1.00
CA LEU A 134 -4.17 24.80 -1.11
C LEU A 134 -4.26 23.26 -1.06
N ALA A 135 -5.08 22.73 -0.15
CA ALA A 135 -5.37 21.30 -0.09
C ALA A 135 -6.02 20.75 -1.37
N TYR A 136 -7.02 21.45 -1.92
CA TYR A 136 -7.64 21.08 -3.21
C TYR A 136 -6.67 21.25 -4.39
N PHE A 137 -5.75 22.21 -4.34
CA PHE A 137 -4.72 22.43 -5.35
C PHE A 137 -3.68 21.30 -5.39
N ILE A 138 -3.32 20.73 -4.22
CA ILE A 138 -2.53 19.49 -4.13
C ILE A 138 -3.26 18.34 -4.82
N MET A 139 -4.58 18.22 -4.61
CA MET A 139 -5.41 17.21 -5.25
C MET A 139 -5.43 17.37 -6.78
N MET A 140 -5.62 18.59 -7.29
CA MET A 140 -5.55 18.87 -8.73
C MET A 140 -4.16 18.57 -9.31
N ARG A 141 -3.07 18.91 -8.61
CA ARG A 141 -1.72 18.63 -9.09
C ARG A 141 -1.35 17.14 -9.07
N MET A 142 -1.80 16.36 -8.09
CA MET A 142 -1.61 14.91 -8.10
C MET A 142 -2.40 14.22 -9.22
N VAL A 143 -3.61 14.71 -9.55
CA VAL A 143 -4.34 14.26 -10.74
C VAL A 143 -3.55 14.57 -12.02
N VAL A 144 -2.96 15.76 -12.11
CA VAL A 144 -2.16 16.17 -13.27
C VAL A 144 -0.86 15.36 -13.40
N ILE A 145 -0.18 15.01 -12.30
CA ILE A 145 1.03 14.17 -12.35
C ILE A 145 0.68 12.75 -12.79
N LEU A 146 -0.40 12.16 -12.26
CA LEU A 146 -0.87 10.84 -12.72
C LEU A 146 -1.37 10.87 -14.16
N SER A 147 -2.06 11.93 -14.60
CA SER A 147 -2.43 12.06 -16.01
C SER A 147 -1.20 12.23 -16.89
N VAL A 148 -0.20 13.04 -16.50
CA VAL A 148 1.03 13.19 -17.27
C VAL A 148 1.80 11.87 -17.34
N SER A 149 1.91 11.10 -16.25
CA SER A 149 2.55 9.77 -16.27
C SER A 149 1.77 8.77 -17.12
N VAL A 150 0.43 8.72 -17.03
CA VAL A 150 -0.41 7.83 -17.86
C VAL A 150 -0.38 8.24 -19.33
N THR A 151 -0.38 9.55 -19.64
CA THR A 151 -0.20 10.05 -21.01
C THR A 151 1.20 9.80 -21.53
N TYR A 152 2.25 9.90 -20.71
CA TYR A 152 3.63 9.54 -21.11
C TYR A 152 3.75 8.05 -21.42
N VAL A 153 3.18 7.19 -20.57
CA VAL A 153 3.18 5.74 -20.76
C VAL A 153 2.35 5.33 -22.00
N LEU A 154 1.19 5.94 -22.21
CA LEU A 154 0.36 5.71 -23.41
C LEU A 154 0.98 6.31 -24.68
N ALA A 155 1.69 7.45 -24.60
CA ALA A 155 2.41 8.05 -25.72
C ALA A 155 3.71 7.30 -26.07
N ALA A 156 4.31 6.59 -25.12
CA ALA A 156 5.48 5.73 -25.33
C ALA A 156 5.12 4.35 -25.91
N ALA A 157 3.87 3.89 -25.77
CA ALA A 157 3.39 2.63 -26.35
C ALA A 157 3.63 2.50 -27.87
N PRO A 158 3.34 3.49 -28.73
CA PRO A 158 3.66 3.41 -30.15
C PRO A 158 5.16 3.48 -30.48
N PHE A 159 6.01 3.95 -29.55
CA PHE A 159 7.47 3.98 -29.73
C PHE A 159 8.09 2.59 -29.46
N LEU A 160 7.58 1.84 -28.48
CA LEU A 160 7.98 0.45 -28.22
C LEU A 160 7.52 -0.52 -29.30
N TYR A 161 6.31 -0.35 -29.85
CA TYR A 161 5.83 -1.19 -30.95
C TYR A 161 6.71 -1.06 -32.20
N ARG A 162 7.20 0.15 -32.48
CA ARG A 162 8.09 0.42 -33.63
C ARG A 162 9.51 -0.15 -33.45
N VAL A 163 9.94 -0.41 -32.21
CA VAL A 163 11.23 -1.07 -31.92
C VAL A 163 11.14 -2.60 -32.08
N MET A 164 9.96 -3.20 -31.88
CA MET A 164 9.74 -4.64 -32.07
C MET A 164 9.52 -5.06 -33.54
N ASP A 165 9.14 -4.14 -34.43
CA ASP A 165 9.01 -4.37 -35.87
C ASP A 165 10.27 -4.00 -36.69
N ALA A 166 11.40 -3.70 -36.03
CA ALA A 166 12.64 -3.42 -36.74
C ALA A 166 13.19 -4.72 -37.38
N PRO A 167 13.34 -4.78 -38.72
CA PRO A 167 13.85 -5.98 -39.39
C PRO A 167 15.31 -6.23 -38.95
N ARG A 168 15.60 -7.45 -38.49
CA ARG A 168 16.95 -7.88 -38.09
C ARG A 168 17.91 -7.63 -39.26
N PRO A 169 19.03 -6.91 -39.07
CA PRO A 169 20.06 -6.82 -40.10
C PRO A 169 20.68 -8.20 -40.31
N GLY A 170 20.58 -8.69 -41.55
CA GLY A 170 21.11 -9.98 -41.96
C GLY A 170 22.61 -10.08 -41.74
N PHE A 171 23.02 -11.09 -41.00
CA PHE A 171 24.41 -11.56 -40.96
C PHE A 171 24.78 -12.10 -42.35
N LYS A 172 25.68 -11.40 -43.05
CA LYS A 172 26.43 -11.97 -44.18
C LYS A 172 27.78 -12.43 -43.65
N PHE A 173 28.05 -13.73 -43.76
CA PHE A 173 29.41 -14.30 -43.70
C PHE A 173 30.17 -13.94 -44.97
#